data_AF-A0A0S8FK40-F1
#
_entry.id   AF-A0A0S8FK40-F1
#
_cell.length_a   1.000
_cell.length_b   1.000
_cell.length_c   1.000
_cell.angle_alpha   90.00
_cell.angle_beta   90.00
_cell.angle_gamma   90.00
#
_symmetry.space_group_name_H-M   'P 1'
#
loop_
_entity.id
_entity.type
_entity.pdbx_description
1 polymer ?
#
loop_
_entity_poly.entity_id
_entity_poly.type
_entity_poly.pdbx_seq_one_letter_code
_entity_poly.pdbx_strand_id
1 'polypeptide(L)'
;MAPVGQVAVKGKDNSHLAAAEPAASPPQNESAPIQVAEAPSGQDIYQQACAACHGAGVAGAPKFGDAAAWADRIAQGDDILYEHAINGYQGSAGYMPAKGGRADLSDEAVKAAVQHMVENSK
;
A
#
# COMPACT_ATOMS: atom_id res chain seq x y z
N MET A 1 -14.54 -30.43 17.24
CA MET A 1 -14.73 -28.99 16.97
C MET A 1 -14.62 -28.27 18.31
N ALA A 2 -13.48 -27.64 18.59
CA ALA A 2 -13.17 -26.96 19.85
C ALA A 2 -12.73 -25.52 19.55
N PRO A 3 -13.01 -24.55 20.44
CA PRO A 3 -12.91 -23.12 20.16
C PRO A 3 -11.46 -22.61 20.19
N VAL A 4 -11.13 -21.69 19.28
CA VAL A 4 -9.89 -20.91 19.25
C VAL A 4 -10.18 -19.52 19.83
N GLY A 5 -9.77 -19.31 21.07
CA GLY A 5 -9.83 -18.01 21.74
C GLY A 5 -9.62 -18.14 23.24
N GLN A 6 -8.37 -17.99 23.69
CA GLN A 6 -8.01 -17.98 25.10
C GLN A 6 -8.29 -16.60 25.72
N VAL A 7 -9.09 -16.56 26.79
CA VAL A 7 -9.44 -15.36 27.56
C VAL A 7 -8.51 -15.27 28.77
N ALA A 8 -7.86 -14.12 28.98
CA ALA A 8 -6.99 -13.88 30.12
C ALA A 8 -7.78 -13.81 31.44
N VAL A 9 -7.32 -14.54 32.47
CA VAL A 9 -7.92 -14.58 33.81
C VAL A 9 -7.04 -13.82 34.80
N LYS A 10 -7.63 -12.87 35.54
CA LYS A 10 -6.91 -12.01 36.50
C LYS A 10 -6.43 -12.81 37.71
N GLY A 11 -5.11 -12.81 37.95
CA GLY A 11 -4.46 -13.47 39.09
C GLY A 11 -3.47 -14.60 38.75
N LYS A 12 -3.23 -14.88 37.47
CA LYS A 12 -2.14 -15.74 36.97
C LYS A 12 -1.15 -14.88 36.17
N ASP A 13 0.12 -15.28 36.10
CA ASP A 13 1.16 -14.59 35.34
C ASP A 13 0.80 -14.52 33.85
N ASN A 14 0.49 -13.30 33.39
CA ASN A 14 0.14 -12.97 32.01
C ASN A 14 1.29 -12.22 31.33
N SER A 15 2.53 -12.57 31.66
CA SER A 15 3.75 -11.87 31.24
C SER A 15 4.00 -11.87 29.73
N HIS A 16 3.18 -12.59 28.95
CA HIS A 16 3.16 -12.60 27.49
C HIS A 16 2.10 -11.67 26.87
N LEU A 17 1.37 -10.88 27.68
CA LEU A 17 0.22 -10.07 27.25
C LEU A 17 0.34 -8.55 27.52
N ALA A 18 1.50 -8.05 27.96
CA ALA A 18 1.61 -6.63 28.34
C ALA A 18 2.17 -5.75 27.22
N ALA A 19 1.30 -4.88 26.69
CA ALA A 19 1.67 -3.61 26.06
C ALA A 19 2.35 -2.69 27.09
N ALA A 20 3.35 -1.91 26.68
CA ALA A 20 4.06 -0.98 27.55
C ALA A 20 4.33 0.38 26.88
N GLU A 21 3.85 1.43 27.54
CA GLU A 21 4.47 2.76 27.70
C GLU A 21 3.90 3.37 29.01
N PRO A 22 4.48 4.43 29.63
CA PRO A 22 5.71 5.18 29.31
C PRO A 22 6.63 5.51 30.54
N ALA A 23 7.86 6.00 30.28
CA ALA A 23 8.51 7.18 30.90
C ALA A 23 10.05 7.11 31.11
N ALA A 24 10.71 8.18 30.63
CA ALA A 24 11.94 8.85 31.10
C ALA A 24 13.37 8.36 30.70
N SER A 25 14.01 9.15 29.81
CA SER A 25 15.43 9.20 29.36
C SER A 25 16.44 9.59 30.48
N PRO A 26 17.79 9.37 30.38
CA PRO A 26 18.74 9.91 29.35
C PRO A 26 19.94 8.97 28.97
N PRO A 27 20.99 9.41 28.23
CA PRO A 27 21.02 9.84 26.83
C PRO A 27 22.00 9.04 25.91
N GLN A 28 21.72 9.15 24.60
CA GLN A 28 22.61 9.16 23.44
C GLN A 28 23.44 7.94 22.99
N ASN A 29 23.02 7.50 21.78
CA ASN A 29 23.82 7.19 20.60
C ASN A 29 24.48 5.81 20.51
N GLU A 30 23.66 4.80 20.19
CA GLU A 30 24.03 3.79 19.20
C GLU A 30 22.74 3.23 18.57
N SER A 31 22.70 3.27 17.25
CA SER A 31 21.50 3.14 16.41
C SER A 31 20.91 1.72 16.46
N ALA A 32 19.92 1.50 17.32
CA ALA A 32 18.93 0.45 17.13
C ALA A 32 17.81 0.99 16.21
N PRO A 33 17.32 0.21 15.23
CA PRO A 33 16.27 0.70 14.34
C PRO A 33 15.02 0.95 15.18
N ILE A 34 14.62 2.21 15.28
CA ILE A 34 13.25 2.59 15.60
C ILE A 34 12.41 1.83 14.57
N GLN A 35 11.58 0.89 15.01
CA GLN A 35 10.53 0.36 14.16
C GLN A 35 9.52 1.49 13.98
N VAL A 36 9.86 2.42 13.08
CA VAL A 36 8.90 3.26 12.39
C VAL A 36 7.91 2.24 11.82
N ALA A 37 6.62 2.39 12.09
CA ALA A 37 5.62 1.65 11.33
C ALA A 37 5.91 1.97 9.87
N GLU A 38 6.53 1.01 9.16
CA GLU A 38 6.98 1.19 7.80
C GLU A 38 5.73 1.60 7.02
N ALA A 39 5.77 2.78 6.39
CA ALA A 39 4.68 3.19 5.53
C ALA A 39 4.42 2.05 4.55
N PRO A 40 3.16 1.66 4.31
CA PRO A 40 2.85 0.47 3.52
C PRO A 40 3.57 0.58 2.17
N SER A 41 4.24 -0.50 1.77
CA SER A 41 5.03 -0.48 0.53
C SER A 41 4.12 -0.27 -0.68
N GLY A 42 4.68 0.20 -1.80
CA GLY A 42 3.93 0.32 -3.05
C GLY A 42 3.25 -0.98 -3.48
N GLN A 43 3.87 -2.13 -3.18
CA GLN A 43 3.29 -3.45 -3.38
C GLN A 43 2.09 -3.70 -2.45
N ASP A 44 2.19 -3.36 -1.16
CA ASP A 44 1.07 -3.54 -0.22
C ASP A 44 -0.15 -2.72 -0.65
N ILE A 45 0.08 -1.47 -1.07
CA ILE A 45 -0.98 -0.58 -1.54
C ILE A 45 -1.57 -1.11 -2.85
N TYR A 46 -0.72 -1.59 -3.77
CA TYR A 46 -1.18 -2.25 -4.99
C TYR A 46 -2.13 -3.40 -4.66
N GLN A 47 -1.76 -4.29 -3.74
CA GLN A 47 -2.60 -5.43 -3.38
C GLN A 47 -3.90 -5.02 -2.69
N GLN A 48 -3.87 -3.98 -1.86
CA GLN A 48 -5.03 -3.53 -1.10
C GLN A 48 -6.05 -2.73 -1.93
N ALA A 49 -5.61 -2.03 -2.97
CA ALA A 49 -6.43 -1.06 -3.69
C ALA A 49 -6.42 -1.23 -5.22
N CYS A 50 -5.25 -1.47 -5.81
CA CYS A 50 -5.06 -1.38 -7.25
C CYS A 50 -5.31 -2.71 -7.97
N ALA A 51 -4.97 -3.84 -7.33
CA ALA A 51 -5.01 -5.19 -7.90
C ALA A 51 -6.43 -5.62 -8.29
N ALA A 52 -7.46 -5.11 -7.60
CA ALA A 52 -8.85 -5.40 -7.90
C ALA A 52 -9.22 -5.11 -9.36
N CYS A 53 -8.66 -4.03 -9.93
CA CYS A 53 -8.86 -3.69 -11.33
C CYS A 53 -7.67 -4.07 -12.20
N HIS A 54 -6.45 -3.76 -11.77
CA HIS A 54 -5.24 -3.93 -12.58
C HIS A 54 -4.67 -5.35 -12.56
N GLY A 55 -5.07 -6.23 -11.65
CA GLY A 55 -4.60 -7.62 -11.64
C GLY A 55 -5.12 -8.43 -12.83
N ALA A 56 -6.42 -8.30 -13.14
CA ALA A 56 -7.06 -8.98 -14.25
C ALA A 56 -7.38 -8.07 -15.46
N GLY A 57 -7.20 -6.75 -15.32
CA GLY A 57 -7.57 -5.77 -16.35
C GLY A 57 -9.08 -5.50 -16.41
N VAL A 58 -9.74 -5.43 -15.24
CA VAL A 58 -11.19 -5.22 -15.13
C VAL A 58 -11.56 -3.86 -15.73
N ALA A 59 -12.68 -3.83 -16.46
CA ALA A 59 -13.20 -2.61 -17.09
C ALA A 59 -12.19 -1.89 -18.01
N GLY A 60 -11.26 -2.64 -18.61
CA GLY A 60 -10.23 -2.11 -19.50
C GLY A 60 -9.03 -1.47 -18.78
N ALA A 61 -8.90 -1.67 -17.47
CA ALA A 61 -7.70 -1.27 -16.73
C ALA A 61 -6.45 -1.94 -17.32
N PRO A 62 -5.31 -1.23 -17.44
CA PRO A 62 -4.07 -1.83 -17.90
C PRO A 62 -3.64 -2.92 -16.92
N LYS A 63 -3.45 -4.13 -17.45
CA LYS A 63 -3.11 -5.30 -16.64
C LYS A 63 -1.68 -5.16 -16.12
N PHE A 64 -1.48 -5.42 -14.83
CA PHE A 64 -0.16 -5.47 -14.21
C PHE A 64 0.70 -6.56 -14.87
N GLY A 65 1.94 -6.20 -15.21
CA GLY A 65 2.87 -7.07 -15.93
C GLY A 65 2.65 -7.14 -17.45
N ASP A 66 1.69 -6.41 -18.01
CA ASP A 66 1.46 -6.36 -19.45
C ASP A 66 2.26 -5.23 -20.09
N ALA A 67 3.50 -5.53 -20.51
CA ALA A 67 4.40 -4.53 -21.10
C ALA A 67 3.79 -3.81 -22.32
N ALA A 68 2.96 -4.50 -23.13
CA ALA A 68 2.32 -3.89 -24.29
C ALA A 68 1.25 -2.87 -23.87
N ALA A 69 0.47 -3.17 -22.84
CA ALA A 69 -0.50 -2.23 -22.29
C ALA A 69 0.17 -1.03 -21.59
N TRP A 70 1.36 -1.21 -21.02
CA TRP A 70 2.06 -0.17 -20.25
C TRP A 70 3.03 0.69 -21.07
N ALA A 71 3.53 0.24 -22.22
CA ALA A 71 4.50 0.97 -23.03
C ALA A 71 4.08 2.42 -23.35
N ASP A 72 2.88 2.62 -23.92
CA ASP A 72 2.38 3.96 -24.26
C ASP A 72 2.12 4.83 -23.02
N ARG A 73 1.82 4.21 -21.88
CA ARG A 73 1.56 4.90 -20.61
C ARG A 73 2.86 5.38 -19.99
N ILE A 74 3.87 4.51 -19.95
CA ILE A 74 5.21 4.84 -19.45
C ILE A 74 5.84 5.92 -20.34
N ALA A 75 5.58 5.93 -21.64
CA ALA A 75 6.05 6.97 -22.56
C ALA A 75 5.47 8.37 -22.27
N GLN A 76 4.36 8.49 -21.53
CA GLN A 76 3.81 9.78 -21.08
C GLN A 76 4.62 10.40 -19.94
N GLY A 77 5.43 9.59 -19.25
CA GLY A 77 6.22 10.01 -18.08
C GLY A 77 5.51 9.74 -16.75
N ASP A 78 6.31 9.53 -15.72
CA ASP A 78 5.82 9.15 -14.39
C ASP A 78 4.92 10.22 -13.75
N ASP A 79 5.21 11.51 -13.96
CA ASP A 79 4.42 12.62 -13.40
C ASP A 79 2.96 12.57 -13.84
N ILE A 80 2.70 12.28 -15.12
CA ILE A 80 1.35 12.16 -15.67
C ILE A 80 0.63 10.94 -15.11
N LEU A 81 1.33 9.81 -14.96
CA LEU A 81 0.76 8.60 -14.36
C LEU A 81 0.38 8.84 -12.90
N TYR A 82 1.21 9.56 -12.14
CA TYR A 82 0.91 9.94 -10.77
C TYR A 82 -0.28 10.88 -10.69
N GLU A 83 -0.35 11.90 -11.54
CA GLU A 83 -1.47 12.84 -11.58
C GLU A 83 -2.79 12.12 -11.86
N HIS A 84 -2.82 11.25 -12.88
CA HIS A 84 -3.99 10.43 -13.21
C HIS A 84 -4.38 9.49 -12.07
N ALA A 85 -3.43 8.90 -11.36
CA ALA A 85 -3.71 8.01 -10.25
C ALA A 85 -4.24 8.74 -9.00
N ILE A 86 -3.72 9.94 -8.72
CA ILE A 86 -4.10 10.74 -7.56
C ILE A 86 -5.46 11.41 -7.79
N ASN A 87 -5.63 12.08 -8.92
CA ASN A 87 -6.82 12.86 -9.23
C ASN A 87 -7.95 12.04 -9.86
N GLY A 88 -7.62 10.83 -10.32
CA GLY A 88 -8.51 10.01 -11.13
C GLY A 88 -8.41 10.41 -12.61
N TYR A 89 -8.76 9.47 -13.48
CA TYR A 89 -8.62 9.65 -14.92
C TYR A 89 -9.72 8.91 -15.66
N GLN A 90 -10.32 9.59 -16.63
CA GLN A 90 -11.24 8.98 -17.58
C GLN A 90 -10.58 8.96 -18.95
N GLY A 91 -10.24 7.78 -19.43
CA GLY A 91 -9.58 7.58 -20.71
C GLY A 91 -10.41 6.74 -21.67
N SER A 92 -9.81 6.46 -22.83
CA SER A 92 -10.37 5.56 -23.84
C SER A 92 -10.53 4.12 -23.34
N ALA A 93 -9.67 3.68 -22.41
CA ALA A 93 -9.68 2.33 -21.88
C ALA A 93 -10.69 2.12 -20.74
N GLY A 94 -11.16 3.19 -20.09
CA GLY A 94 -12.05 3.10 -18.95
C GLY A 94 -11.89 4.26 -17.96
N TYR A 95 -12.44 4.07 -16.77
CA TYR A 95 -12.40 5.03 -15.68
C TYR A 95 -11.52 4.51 -14.54
N MET A 96 -10.53 5.32 -14.14
CA MET A 96 -9.72 5.13 -12.95
C MET A 96 -10.19 6.12 -11.87
N PRO A 97 -10.73 5.66 -10.73
CA PRO A 97 -11.12 6.55 -9.64
C PRO A 97 -9.91 7.21 -8.99
N ALA A 98 -10.11 8.40 -8.44
CA ALA A 98 -9.10 9.11 -7.65
C ALA A 98 -8.54 8.23 -6.53
N LYS A 99 -7.22 8.19 -6.40
CA LYS A 99 -6.47 7.37 -5.43
C LYS A 99 -6.85 5.88 -5.46
N GLY A 100 -7.23 5.36 -6.63
CA GLY A 100 -7.70 3.97 -6.76
C GLY A 100 -8.97 3.66 -5.98
N GLY A 101 -9.79 4.68 -5.67
CA GLY A 101 -11.00 4.53 -4.87
C GLY A 101 -10.77 4.52 -3.35
N ARG A 102 -9.53 4.73 -2.91
CA ARG A 102 -9.12 4.80 -1.49
C ARG A 102 -8.73 6.22 -1.11
N ALA A 103 -9.72 7.00 -0.69
CA ALA A 103 -9.52 8.40 -0.30
C ALA A 103 -8.62 8.57 0.95
N ASP A 104 -8.39 7.51 1.69
CA ASP A 104 -7.52 7.44 2.87
C ASP A 104 -6.02 7.33 2.52
N LEU A 105 -5.66 7.07 1.26
CA LEU A 105 -4.26 7.03 0.83
C LEU A 105 -3.67 8.43 0.69
N SER A 106 -2.45 8.62 1.20
CA SER A 106 -1.62 9.79 0.87
C SER A 106 -1.17 9.74 -0.57
N ASP A 107 -0.83 10.90 -1.13
CA ASP A 107 -0.37 11.01 -2.51
C ASP A 107 0.95 10.25 -2.71
N GLU A 108 1.86 10.26 -1.73
CA GLU A 108 3.08 9.45 -1.78
C GLU A 108 2.79 7.94 -1.81
N ALA A 109 1.76 7.50 -1.09
CA ALA A 109 1.33 6.11 -1.06
C ALA A 109 0.84 5.66 -2.44
N VAL A 110 0.02 6.50 -3.09
CA VAL A 110 -0.45 6.27 -4.47
C VAL A 110 0.73 6.24 -5.45
N LYS A 111 1.66 7.19 -5.35
CA LYS A 111 2.86 7.23 -6.21
C LYS A 111 3.71 5.97 -6.07
N ALA A 112 3.93 5.49 -4.86
CA ALA A 112 4.66 4.25 -4.61
C ALA A 112 3.98 3.04 -5.25
N ALA A 113 2.64 2.97 -5.20
CA ALA A 113 1.89 1.91 -5.88
C ALA A 113 2.00 2.00 -7.41
N VAL A 114 1.88 3.20 -7.98
CA VAL A 114 2.05 3.41 -9.43
C VAL A 114 3.46 3.02 -9.87
N GLN A 115 4.49 3.43 -9.12
CA GLN A 115 5.87 3.07 -9.41
C GLN A 115 6.05 1.54 -9.41
N HIS A 116 5.52 0.85 -8.39
CA HIS A 116 5.55 -0.61 -8.34
C HIS A 116 4.90 -1.24 -9.58
N MET A 117 3.77 -0.71 -10.05
CA MET A 117 3.10 -1.19 -11.27
C MET A 117 3.92 -0.94 -12.53
N VAL A 118 4.49 0.26 -12.67
CA VAL A 118 5.34 0.62 -13.80
C VAL A 118 6.58 -0.27 -13.86
N GLU A 119 7.30 -0.43 -12.74
CA GLU A 119 8.52 -1.23 -12.69
C GLU A 119 8.29 -2.70 -13.04
N ASN A 120 7.13 -3.26 -12.65
CA ASN A 120 6.77 -4.63 -12.95
C ASN A 120 6.10 -4.81 -14.32
N SER A 121 5.89 -3.74 -15.08
CA SER A 121 5.23 -3.76 -16.40
C SER A 121 6.08 -3.14 -17.51
N LYS A 122 7.41 -3.09 -17.33
CA LYS A 122 8.38 -2.71 -18.36
C LYS A 122 8.71 -3.89 -19.29
#